data_AF-A0A5E4HQB2-F1
#
_entry.id   AF-A0A5E4HQB2-F1
#
_cell.length_a   1.000
_cell.length_b   1.000
_cell.length_c   1.000
_cell.angle_alpha   90.00
_cell.angle_beta   90.00
_cell.angle_gamma   90.00
#
_symmetry.space_group_name_H-M   'P 1'
#
loop_
_entity.id
_entity.type
_entity.pdbx_description
1 polymer ?
#
loop_
_entity_poly.entity_id
_entity_poly.type
_entity_poly.pdbx_seq_one_letter_code
_entity_poly.pdbx_strand_id
1 'polypeptide(L)'
;MDVVKLNRVSAWVLSLVVLVYIVTGLAMVRRFGMDSIVSVRLANTLHLSDSLLFLLVAALIAHAGFCIYGRAKREFLCRVKNKK
;
A
#
# COMPACT_ATOMS: atom_id res chain seq x y z
N MET A 1 12.45 -16.80 -4.99
CA MET A 1 11.06 -16.29 -4.94
C MET A 1 10.78 -15.46 -6.18
N ASP A 2 9.71 -15.76 -6.91
CA ASP A 2 9.34 -15.02 -8.13
C ASP A 2 9.05 -13.55 -7.81
N VAL A 3 9.70 -12.63 -8.51
CA VAL A 3 9.49 -11.17 -8.38
C VAL A 3 8.01 -10.81 -8.56
N VAL A 4 7.28 -11.60 -9.35
CA VAL A 4 5.84 -11.47 -9.57
C VAL A 4 5.02 -11.76 -8.31
N LYS A 5 5.40 -12.77 -7.51
CA LYS A 5 4.72 -13.10 -6.25
C LYS A 5 4.95 -12.02 -5.21
N LEU A 6 6.18 -11.53 -5.08
CA LEU A 6 6.53 -10.39 -4.21
C LEU A 6 5.75 -9.12 -4.59
N ASN A 7 5.65 -8.82 -5.88
CA ASN A 7 4.87 -7.68 -6.36
C ASN A 7 3.36 -7.82 -6.09
N ARG A 8 2.83 -9.05 -6.19
CA ARG A 8 1.43 -9.32 -5.87
C ARG A 8 1.16 -9.14 -4.37
N VAL A 9 2.03 -9.68 -3.51
CA VAL A 9 1.90 -9.55 -2.05
C VAL A 9 1.99 -8.07 -1.64
N SER A 10 2.95 -7.31 -2.18
CA SER A 10 3.06 -5.88 -1.86
C SER A 10 1.85 -5.07 -2.33
N ALA A 11 1.23 -5.43 -3.47
CA ALA A 11 -0.02 -4.81 -3.92
C ALA A 11 -1.20 -5.10 -2.97
N TRP A 12 -1.32 -6.34 -2.46
CA TRP A 12 -2.35 -6.69 -1.48
C TRP A 12 -2.17 -5.95 -0.17
N VAL A 13 -0.95 -5.88 0.34
CA VAL A 13 -0.62 -5.12 1.57
C VAL A 13 -0.95 -3.64 1.37
N LEU A 14 -0.50 -3.03 0.27
CA LEU A 14 -0.80 -1.62 -0.03
C LEU A 14 -2.31 -1.38 -0.12
N SER A 15 -3.06 -2.27 -0.78
CA SER A 15 -4.51 -2.16 -0.92
C SER A 15 -5.22 -2.22 0.43
N LEU A 16 -4.80 -3.12 1.33
CA LEU A 16 -5.33 -3.21 2.69
C LEU A 16 -5.03 -1.95 3.51
N VAL A 17 -3.80 -1.42 3.45
CA VAL A 17 -3.43 -0.21 4.19
C VAL A 17 -4.22 1.01 3.69
N VAL A 18 -4.39 1.14 2.36
CA VAL A 18 -5.22 2.20 1.76
C VAL A 18 -6.68 2.07 2.19
N LEU A 19 -7.22 0.84 2.21
CA LEU A 19 -8.60 0.61 2.66
C LEU A 19 -8.79 1.05 4.12
N VAL A 20 -7.87 0.69 5.02
CA VAL A 20 -7.90 1.13 6.43
C VAL A 20 -7.80 2.64 6.53
N TYR A 21 -6.95 3.29 5.73
CA TYR A 21 -6.83 4.75 5.69
C TYR A 21 -8.14 5.42 5.27
N ILE A 22 -8.82 4.92 4.24
CA ILE A 22 -10.11 5.43 3.78
C ILE A 22 -11.19 5.22 4.85
N VAL A 23 -11.28 4.02 5.43
CA VAL A 23 -12.27 3.70 6.46
C VAL A 23 -12.11 4.60 7.69
N THR A 24 -10.88 4.82 8.13
CA THR A 24 -10.60 5.72 9.27
C THR A 24 -10.89 7.19 8.95
N GLY A 25 -10.63 7.64 7.71
CA GLY A 25 -11.01 8.97 7.25
C GLY A 25 -12.53 9.15 7.17
N LEU A 26 -13.26 8.15 6.66
CA LEU A 26 -14.73 8.17 6.62
C LEU A 26 -15.33 8.21 8.03
N ALA A 27 -14.75 7.47 8.98
CA ALA A 27 -15.16 7.48 10.38
C ALA A 27 -14.95 8.85 11.03
N MET A 28 -13.88 9.60 10.70
CA MET A 28 -13.67 10.97 11.20
C MET A 28 -14.77 11.94 10.77
N VAL A 29 -15.26 11.82 9.53
CA VAL A 29 -16.28 12.72 8.99
C VAL A 29 -17.65 12.48 9.65
N ARG A 30 -17.78 11.44 10.50
CA ARG A 30 -19.03 11.02 11.16
C ARG A 30 -20.22 10.82 10.21
N ARG A 31 -19.94 10.64 8.91
CA ARG A 31 -20.95 10.31 7.92
C ARG A 31 -21.19 8.80 7.94
N PHE A 32 -22.38 8.38 7.52
CA PHE A 32 -22.79 6.98 7.41
C PHE A 32 -22.94 6.20 8.72
N GLY A 33 -23.08 6.86 9.88
CA GLY A 33 -23.34 6.15 11.15
C GLY A 33 -22.16 5.35 11.69
N MET A 34 -20.95 5.62 11.20
CA MET A 34 -19.73 4.89 11.60
C MET A 34 -19.33 5.08 13.07
N ASP A 35 -19.89 6.08 13.77
CA ASP A 35 -19.74 6.31 15.22
C ASP A 35 -20.06 5.04 16.05
N SER A 36 -20.94 4.17 15.55
CA SER A 36 -21.33 2.92 16.21
C SER A 36 -20.34 1.76 16.01
N ILE A 37 -19.47 1.81 15.01
CA ILE A 37 -18.57 0.71 14.63
C ILE A 37 -17.14 1.00 15.07
N VAL A 38 -16.69 2.25 14.91
CA VAL A 38 -15.35 2.70 15.30
C VAL A 38 -15.53 3.99 16.08
N SER A 39 -15.09 4.00 17.34
CA SER A 39 -15.17 5.23 18.13
C SER A 39 -14.40 6.34 17.42
N VAL A 40 -15.01 7.52 17.32
CA VAL A 40 -14.40 8.68 16.65
C VAL A 40 -13.03 8.98 17.24
N ARG A 41 -12.84 8.74 18.54
CA ARG A 41 -11.55 8.91 19.22
C ARG A 41 -10.49 7.94 18.67
N LEU A 42 -10.84 6.67 18.46
CA LEU A 42 -9.95 5.67 17.89
C LEU A 42 -9.63 5.96 16.42
N ALA A 43 -10.62 6.34 15.62
CA ALA A 43 -10.41 6.76 14.23
C ALA A 43 -9.51 8.01 14.15
N ASN A 44 -9.72 8.97 15.06
CA ASN A 44 -8.91 10.19 15.14
C ASN A 44 -7.45 9.86 15.47
N THR A 45 -7.21 9.01 16.46
CA THR A 45 -5.86 8.60 16.85
C THR A 45 -5.17 7.79 15.74
N LEU A 46 -5.88 6.89 15.06
CA LEU A 46 -5.29 6.08 13.98
C LEU A 46 -4.95 6.91 12.74
N HIS A 47 -5.87 7.75 12.28
CA HIS A 47 -5.71 8.45 11.00
C HIS A 47 -4.85 9.73 11.11
N LEU A 48 -4.82 10.38 12.27
CA LEU A 48 -3.83 11.44 12.56
C LEU A 48 -2.50 10.88 13.07
N SER A 49 -2.36 9.58 13.28
CA SER A 49 -1.05 9.04 13.65
C SER A 49 -0.08 9.17 12.47
N ASP A 50 1.04 9.83 12.72
CA ASP A 50 2.17 9.85 11.78
C ASP A 50 2.61 8.43 11.41
N SER A 51 2.40 7.46 12.30
CA SER A 51 2.68 6.05 12.08
C SER A 51 1.88 5.45 10.91
N LEU A 52 0.57 5.74 10.81
CA LEU A 52 -0.28 5.22 9.74
C LEU A 52 0.09 5.85 8.39
N LEU A 53 0.32 7.17 8.38
CA LEU A 53 0.78 7.89 7.19
C LEU A 53 2.15 7.37 6.73
N PHE A 54 3.09 7.21 7.67
CA PHE A 54 4.42 6.67 7.40
C PHE A 54 4.35 5.25 6.84
N LEU A 55 3.50 4.39 7.42
CA LEU A 55 3.30 3.02 6.93
C LEU A 55 2.75 3.01 5.50
N LEU A 56 1.78 3.88 5.19
CA LEU A 56 1.21 4.02 3.85
C LEU A 56 2.29 4.45 2.84
N VAL A 57 3.09 5.48 3.17
CA VAL A 57 4.17 5.98 2.32
C VAL A 57 5.26 4.92 2.14
N ALA A 58 5.67 4.24 3.20
CA ALA A 58 6.68 3.19 3.14
C ALA A 58 6.20 2.01 2.28
N ALA A 59 4.94 1.58 2.43
CA ALA A 59 4.34 0.53 1.60
C ALA A 59 4.27 0.95 0.13
N LEU A 60 3.94 2.21 -0.16
CA LEU A 60 3.91 2.76 -1.52
C LEU A 60 5.31 2.74 -2.16
N ILE A 61 6.33 3.24 -1.44
CA ILE A 61 7.72 3.26 -1.91
C ILE A 61 8.22 1.84 -2.17
N ALA A 62 7.96 0.92 -1.24
CA ALA A 62 8.34 -0.48 -1.39
C ALA A 62 7.68 -1.12 -2.63
N HIS A 63 6.37 -0.91 -2.81
CA HIS A 63 5.64 -1.42 -3.97
C HIS A 63 6.16 -0.84 -5.29
N ALA A 64 6.40 0.47 -5.35
CA ALA A 64 6.99 1.13 -6.50
C ALA A 64 8.39 0.57 -6.82
N GLY A 65 9.22 0.36 -5.80
CA GLY A 65 10.54 -0.26 -5.93
C GLY A 65 10.47 -1.67 -6.52
N PHE A 66 9.53 -2.51 -6.06
CA PHE A 66 9.32 -3.85 -6.63
C PHE A 66 8.85 -3.80 -8.09
N CYS A 67 7.98 -2.85 -8.44
CA CYS A 67 7.54 -2.66 -9.82
C CYS A 67 8.69 -2.24 -10.75
N ILE A 68 9.50 -1.26 -10.31
CA ILE A 68 10.67 -0.78 -11.07
C ILE A 68 11.69 -1.91 -11.24
N TYR A 69 12.04 -2.60 -10.15
CA TYR A 69 12.96 -3.73 -10.19
C TYR A 69 12.46 -4.85 -11.12
N GLY A 70 11.16 -5.18 -11.05
CA GLY A 70 10.54 -6.16 -11.93
C GLY A 70 10.60 -5.77 -13.41
N ARG A 71 10.43 -4.48 -13.74
CA ARG A 71 10.59 -3.97 -15.11
C ARG A 71 12.05 -3.98 -15.56
N ALA A 72 12.97 -3.44 -14.74
CA ALA A 72 14.39 -3.39 -15.05
C ALA A 72 14.98 -4.79 -15.28
N LYS A 73 14.59 -5.77 -14.45
CA LYS A 73 15.00 -7.17 -14.62
C LYS A 73 14.51 -7.75 -15.95
N ARG A 74 13.26 -7.47 -16.35
CA ARG A 74 12.72 -7.93 -17.64
C ARG A 74 13.46 -7.31 -18.82
N GLU A 75 13.70 -6.00 -18.78
CA GLU A 75 14.44 -5.31 -19.84
C GLU A 75 15.88 -5.80 -19.98
N PHE A 76 16.58 -6.01 -18.85
CA PHE A 76 17.92 -6.58 -18.84
C PHE A 76 17.96 -7.98 -19.46
N LEU A 77 17.02 -8.86 -19.08
CA LEU A 77 16.94 -10.22 -19.64
C LEU A 77 16.63 -10.21 -21.15
N CYS A 78 15.77 -9.31 -21.64
CA CYS A 78 15.52 -9.14 -23.07
C CYS A 78 16.78 -8.69 -23.83
N ARG A 79 17.55 -7.73 -23.27
CA ARG A 79 18.81 -7.27 -23.88
C ARG A 79 19.86 -8.39 -23.95
N VAL A 80 19.97 -9.21 -22.92
CA VAL A 80 20.91 -10.35 -22.90
C VAL A 80 20.49 -11.42 -23.91
N LYS A 81 19.19 -11.70 -24.04
CA LYS A 81 18.68 -12.70 -24.99
C LYS A 81 18.84 -12.27 -26.45
N ASN A 82 18.77 -10.97 -26.75
CA ASN A 82 18.92 -10.43 -28.11
C ASN A 82 20.38 -10.28 -28.57
N LYS A 83 21.35 -10.55 -27.68
CA LYS A 83 22.80 -10.55 -27.97
C LYS A 83 23.38 -11.96 -28.22
N LYS A 84 22.59 -13.01 -28.03
CA LYS A 84 22.93 -14.41 -28.37
C LYS A 84 22.19 -14.81 -29.62
#